data_AF-A0A2J8WI29-F1
#
_entry.id   AF-A0A2J8WI29-F1
#
_cell.length_a   1.000
_cell.length_b   1.000
_cell.length_c   1.000
_cell.angle_alpha   90.00
_cell.angle_beta   90.00
_cell.angle_gamma   90.00
#
_symmetry.space_group_name_H-M   'P 1'
#
loop_
_entity.id
_entity.type
_entity.pdbx_description
1 polymer ?
#
loop_
_entity_poly.entity_id
_entity_poly.type
_entity_poly.pdbx_seq_one_letter_code
_entity_poly.pdbx_strand_id
1 'polypeptide(L)'
;MGTSKHIEVKTQGCYKIQNFNNVIPEGMNLSFLIALISNNGNYTCVVTYPENGRTFHLTRTLTVKVVGSPKNAVPPVIHSPNDHVVYEKEPGEELLIPCTVYFSFLMDSRNEVWWTIDGKKPDDITIDVTINESISHSRTEDETRTQILSIKKVTSEDLKRSYVCHARSAKGEVAKAAKVKQKVPAPRYTVELACGFGATVLLVVILIVVYHVYWLEMVLFYRAHFGTDETILDGKEYDIYVSYARNAEEEEFVLLTLRGVLENEFGYKLCIFDRDSLPGGIVTDETLSFIQKSRRLLVVLSPNYVLQGTQALLELKAGLENMASRGNINVILVQYKAVKETK
;
A
#
# COMPACT_ATOMS: atom_id res chain seq x y z
N MET A 1 46.56 23.30 -32.01
CA MET A 1 47.44 24.43 -32.39
C MET A 1 48.74 24.26 -31.61
N GLY A 2 49.73 23.59 -32.22
CA GLY A 2 50.97 23.23 -31.55
C GLY A 2 51.96 24.39 -31.61
N THR A 3 52.29 24.97 -30.46
CA THR A 3 53.37 25.94 -30.35
C THR A 3 54.70 25.19 -30.38
N SER A 4 55.42 25.30 -31.50
CA SER A 4 56.81 24.84 -31.62
C SER A 4 57.70 25.69 -30.72
N LYS A 5 58.35 25.05 -29.72
CA LYS A 5 59.25 25.73 -28.79
C LYS A 5 60.67 25.58 -29.33
N HIS A 6 61.10 26.59 -30.07
CA HIS A 6 62.47 26.66 -30.59
C HIS A 6 63.44 26.90 -29.44
N ILE A 7 64.60 26.27 -29.45
CA ILE A 7 65.75 26.53 -28.57
C ILE A 7 66.96 26.66 -29.51
N GLU A 8 67.77 27.71 -29.38
CA GLU A 8 68.91 28.04 -30.26
C GLU A 8 70.16 28.17 -29.39
N VAL A 9 71.29 27.71 -29.92
CA VAL A 9 72.52 27.49 -29.16
C VAL A 9 73.70 28.03 -29.93
N LYS A 10 74.39 29.02 -29.34
CA LYS A 10 75.72 29.46 -29.77
C LYS A 10 76.73 29.08 -28.69
N THR A 11 77.84 28.48 -29.14
CA THR A 11 79.11 28.21 -28.45
C THR A 11 79.06 28.28 -26.91
N GLN A 12 79.00 27.10 -26.26
CA GLN A 12 78.90 26.82 -24.81
C GLN A 12 77.50 26.55 -24.22
N GLY A 13 76.73 25.62 -24.82
CA GLY A 13 75.58 24.98 -24.15
C GLY A 13 74.21 25.46 -24.60
N CYS A 14 73.16 24.77 -24.17
CA CYS A 14 71.77 25.05 -24.51
C CYS A 14 71.32 26.41 -23.94
N TYR A 15 70.50 27.20 -24.66
CA TYR A 15 69.94 28.46 -24.14
C TYR A 15 68.44 28.59 -24.39
N LYS A 16 67.71 29.01 -23.35
CA LYS A 16 66.26 29.11 -23.30
C LYS A 16 65.73 30.26 -24.17
N ILE A 17 64.90 29.97 -25.17
CA ILE A 17 64.30 30.98 -26.07
C ILE A 17 62.96 31.53 -25.56
N GLN A 18 62.22 30.80 -24.72
CA GLN A 18 60.92 31.23 -24.19
C GLN A 18 60.86 31.17 -22.66
N ASN A 19 60.15 32.11 -22.03
CA ASN A 19 60.01 32.36 -20.58
C ASN A 19 59.39 31.19 -19.75
N PHE A 20 60.02 30.02 -19.73
CA PHE A 20 59.76 28.94 -18.78
C PHE A 20 60.77 28.97 -17.64
N ASN A 21 60.47 29.65 -16.52
CA ASN A 21 61.40 29.78 -15.37
C ASN A 21 61.78 28.46 -14.72
N ASN A 22 61.08 27.38 -15.06
CA ASN A 22 61.21 26.06 -14.49
C ASN A 22 62.01 25.07 -15.37
N VAL A 23 62.58 25.54 -16.48
CA VAL A 23 63.43 24.75 -17.39
C VAL A 23 64.78 25.45 -17.52
N ILE A 24 65.84 24.77 -17.09
CA ILE A 24 67.21 25.30 -17.04
C ILE A 24 68.08 24.47 -17.99
N PRO A 25 68.76 25.10 -18.95
CA PRO A 25 69.77 24.41 -19.72
C PRO A 25 71.10 24.29 -18.95
N GLU A 26 71.71 23.10 -18.98
CA GLU A 26 72.96 22.77 -18.29
C GLU A 26 73.93 22.13 -19.30
N GLY A 27 74.57 22.96 -20.12
CA GLY A 27 75.46 22.48 -21.17
C GLY A 27 74.70 21.70 -22.24
N MET A 28 74.90 20.38 -22.30
CA MET A 28 74.18 19.47 -23.21
C MET A 28 72.86 18.95 -22.64
N ASN A 29 72.60 19.17 -21.35
CA ASN A 29 71.41 18.68 -20.67
C ASN A 29 70.34 19.77 -20.57
N LEU A 30 69.09 19.34 -20.44
CA LEU A 30 67.95 20.21 -20.16
C LEU A 30 67.26 19.72 -18.88
N SER A 31 67.33 20.54 -17.85
CA SER A 31 66.84 20.21 -16.50
C SER A 31 65.48 20.88 -16.26
N PHE A 32 64.53 20.10 -15.76
CA PHE A 32 63.19 20.57 -15.37
C PHE A 32 63.12 20.53 -13.85
N LEU A 33 62.99 21.67 -13.14
CA LEU A 33 62.94 21.61 -11.67
C LEU A 33 61.64 20.97 -11.18
N ILE A 34 60.52 21.30 -11.85
CA ILE A 34 59.22 20.65 -11.66
C ILE A 34 58.61 20.37 -13.04
N ALA A 35 58.36 19.11 -13.36
CA ALA A 35 57.70 18.73 -14.59
C ALA A 35 56.19 19.03 -14.51
N LEU A 36 55.73 20.03 -15.26
CA LEU A 36 54.33 20.44 -15.35
C LEU A 36 53.78 20.16 -16.74
N ILE A 37 52.48 19.94 -16.88
CA ILE A 37 51.83 19.68 -18.19
C ILE A 37 52.14 20.80 -19.21
N SER A 38 52.34 22.05 -18.76
CA SER A 38 52.77 23.18 -19.60
C SER A 38 54.13 22.98 -20.27
N ASN A 39 54.96 22.08 -19.76
CA ASN A 39 56.25 21.71 -20.34
C ASN A 39 56.11 20.74 -21.52
N ASN A 40 54.93 20.23 -21.83
CA ASN A 40 54.73 19.43 -23.05
C ASN A 40 55.13 20.25 -24.29
N GLY A 41 55.73 19.58 -25.27
CA GLY A 41 56.08 20.17 -26.56
C GLY A 41 57.35 19.61 -27.17
N ASN A 42 57.70 20.16 -28.33
CA ASN A 42 58.93 19.82 -29.03
C ASN A 42 60.04 20.75 -28.55
N TYR A 43 61.17 20.17 -28.16
CA TYR A 43 62.37 20.86 -27.72
C TYR A 43 63.48 20.57 -28.72
N THR A 44 64.07 21.62 -29.27
CA THR A 44 65.16 21.49 -30.26
C THR A 44 66.49 21.85 -29.64
N CYS A 45 67.37 20.87 -29.46
CA CYS A 45 68.76 21.15 -29.12
C CYS A 45 69.51 21.54 -30.39
N VAL A 46 70.10 22.71 -30.40
CA VAL A 46 71.08 23.14 -31.42
C VAL A 46 72.46 23.02 -30.78
N VAL A 47 73.50 22.64 -31.50
CA VAL A 47 74.87 22.63 -31.00
C VAL A 47 75.75 23.21 -32.08
N THR A 48 76.50 24.25 -31.76
CA THR A 48 77.37 24.92 -32.72
C THR A 48 78.83 24.61 -32.39
N TYR A 49 79.58 24.06 -33.36
CA TYR A 49 81.00 23.73 -33.20
C TYR A 49 81.82 24.20 -34.42
N PRO A 50 83.07 24.66 -34.20
CA PRO A 50 83.97 25.04 -35.29
C PRO A 50 84.75 23.84 -35.81
N GLU A 51 84.88 23.72 -37.13
CA GLU A 51 85.72 22.72 -37.81
C GLU A 51 86.32 23.33 -39.09
N ASN A 52 87.65 23.24 -39.26
CA ASN A 52 88.38 23.78 -40.43
C ASN A 52 88.06 25.25 -40.78
N GLY A 53 87.90 26.10 -39.78
CA GLY A 53 87.59 27.53 -39.97
C GLY A 53 86.14 27.83 -40.37
N ARG A 54 85.26 26.83 -40.43
CA ARG A 54 83.81 26.98 -40.63
C ARG A 54 83.06 26.58 -39.36
N THR A 55 81.91 27.20 -39.13
CA THR A 55 81.00 26.85 -38.02
C THR A 55 79.89 25.95 -38.52
N PHE A 56 79.66 24.83 -37.83
CA PHE A 56 78.62 23.86 -38.14
C PHE A 56 77.58 23.83 -37.03
N HIS A 57 76.33 23.54 -37.40
CA HIS A 57 75.20 23.41 -36.48
C HIS A 57 74.64 21.99 -36.53
N LEU A 58 74.68 21.27 -35.40
CA LEU A 58 73.90 20.05 -35.20
C LEU A 58 72.57 20.41 -34.57
N THR A 59 71.47 19.95 -35.14
CA THR A 59 70.14 20.17 -34.57
C THR A 59 69.45 18.83 -34.34
N ARG A 60 68.85 18.67 -33.15
CA ARG A 60 68.03 17.51 -32.81
C ARG A 60 66.81 17.95 -32.03
N THR A 61 65.64 17.59 -32.54
CA THR A 61 64.37 17.86 -31.87
C THR A 61 63.84 16.61 -31.20
N LEU A 62 63.41 16.76 -29.94
CA LEU A 62 62.78 15.72 -29.15
C LEU A 62 61.43 16.22 -28.64
N THR A 63 60.42 15.37 -28.66
CA THR A 63 59.12 15.68 -28.05
C THR A 63 59.16 15.26 -26.59
N VAL A 64 58.96 16.23 -25.69
CA VAL A 64 58.84 16.01 -24.26
C VAL A 64 57.36 15.95 -23.91
N LYS A 65 56.97 14.90 -23.21
CA LYS A 65 55.61 14.71 -22.66
C LYS A 65 55.72 14.41 -21.17
N VAL A 66 54.99 15.17 -20.37
CA VAL A 66 54.86 14.95 -18.93
C VAL A 66 53.81 13.88 -18.69
N VAL A 67 54.16 12.92 -17.84
CA VAL A 67 53.38 11.72 -17.53
C VAL A 67 53.21 11.56 -16.02
N GLY A 68 52.34 10.63 -15.61
CA GLY A 68 52.14 10.28 -14.21
C GLY A 68 53.45 9.87 -13.54
N SER A 69 53.63 10.29 -12.28
CA SER A 69 54.84 9.95 -11.51
C SER A 69 54.79 8.48 -11.08
N PRO A 70 55.85 7.67 -11.34
CA PRO A 70 55.92 6.29 -10.86
C PRO A 70 55.84 6.16 -9.33
N LYS A 71 56.19 7.22 -8.59
CA LYS A 71 56.10 7.26 -7.11
C LYS A 71 54.66 7.29 -6.61
N ASN A 72 53.75 7.85 -7.40
CA ASN A 72 52.33 7.95 -7.07
C ASN A 72 51.52 6.81 -7.71
N ALA A 73 52.18 5.87 -8.40
CA ALA A 73 51.51 4.80 -9.11
C ALA A 73 50.91 3.80 -8.12
N VAL A 74 49.60 3.61 -8.24
CA VAL A 74 48.81 2.69 -7.41
C VAL A 74 48.46 1.42 -8.19
N PRO A 75 48.10 0.32 -7.51
CA PRO A 75 47.43 -0.82 -8.15
C PRO A 75 46.17 -0.38 -8.90
N PRO A 76 45.67 -1.18 -9.86
CA PRO A 76 44.47 -0.83 -10.61
C PRO A 76 43.29 -0.57 -9.67
N VAL A 77 42.45 0.40 -10.00
CA VAL A 77 41.29 0.78 -9.19
C VAL A 77 40.02 0.53 -9.97
N ILE A 78 39.20 -0.40 -9.49
CA ILE A 78 37.90 -0.74 -10.11
C ILE A 78 36.84 0.25 -9.60
N HIS A 79 36.38 1.14 -10.49
CA HIS A 79 35.30 2.09 -10.21
C HIS A 79 33.91 1.48 -10.41
N SER A 80 33.77 0.60 -11.39
CA SER A 80 32.58 -0.20 -11.65
C SER A 80 33.02 -1.63 -11.96
N PRO A 81 32.36 -2.69 -11.45
CA PRO A 81 31.23 -2.65 -10.52
C PRO A 81 31.62 -2.12 -9.13
N ASN A 82 30.71 -1.38 -8.48
CA ASN A 82 30.90 -0.88 -7.11
C ASN A 82 29.96 -1.57 -6.11
N ASP A 83 30.11 -1.30 -4.81
CA ASP A 83 29.33 -1.99 -3.78
C ASP A 83 27.89 -1.48 -3.64
N HIS A 84 27.56 -0.35 -4.26
CA HIS A 84 26.28 0.35 -4.14
C HIS A 84 25.32 -0.01 -5.28
N VAL A 85 25.85 -0.29 -6.47
CA VAL A 85 25.07 -0.60 -7.67
C VAL A 85 24.74 -2.09 -7.68
N VAL A 86 23.44 -2.38 -7.78
CA VAL A 86 22.92 -3.74 -7.96
C VAL A 86 22.26 -3.81 -9.33
N TYR A 87 22.68 -4.76 -10.16
CA TYR A 87 22.15 -4.99 -11.49
C TYR A 87 20.94 -5.92 -11.39
N GLU A 88 19.74 -5.33 -11.30
CA GLU A 88 18.48 -6.06 -11.21
C GLU A 88 17.83 -6.23 -12.58
N LYS A 89 17.55 -7.49 -12.96
CA LYS A 89 16.99 -7.82 -14.28
C LYS A 89 15.93 -8.90 -14.21
N GLU A 90 14.96 -8.83 -15.12
CA GLU A 90 13.97 -9.89 -15.32
C GLU A 90 14.51 -10.94 -16.30
N PRO A 91 14.12 -12.23 -16.16
CA PRO A 91 14.50 -13.25 -17.14
C PRO A 91 14.01 -12.87 -18.54
N GLY A 92 14.92 -12.91 -19.51
CA GLY A 92 14.65 -12.53 -20.90
C GLY A 92 15.10 -11.12 -21.28
N GLU A 93 15.44 -10.26 -20.32
CA GLU A 93 16.02 -8.94 -20.59
C GLU A 93 17.52 -9.02 -20.92
N GLU A 94 18.04 -7.93 -21.50
CA GLU A 94 19.48 -7.73 -21.71
C GLU A 94 20.16 -7.26 -20.41
N LEU A 95 21.23 -7.96 -20.02
CA LEU A 95 22.10 -7.62 -18.88
C LEU A 95 23.40 -7.01 -19.40
N LEU A 96 23.70 -5.80 -18.92
CA LEU A 96 24.91 -5.05 -19.24
C LEU A 96 25.66 -4.75 -17.95
N ILE A 97 26.88 -5.27 -17.82
CA ILE A 97 27.72 -5.04 -16.64
C ILE A 97 29.01 -4.33 -17.07
N PRO A 98 29.15 -3.02 -16.80
CA PRO A 98 30.38 -2.28 -17.09
C PRO A 98 31.44 -2.53 -16.01
N CYS A 99 32.64 -2.91 -16.45
CA CYS A 99 33.84 -2.87 -15.64
C CYS A 99 34.72 -1.69 -16.06
N THR A 100 34.78 -0.65 -15.23
CA THR A 100 35.61 0.54 -15.49
C THR A 100 36.75 0.57 -14.50
N VAL A 101 37.98 0.57 -15.02
CA VAL A 101 39.20 0.42 -14.25
C VAL A 101 40.15 1.57 -14.57
N TYR A 102 40.68 2.18 -13.52
CA TYR A 102 41.73 3.18 -13.59
C TYR A 102 43.10 2.54 -13.37
N PHE A 103 44.07 2.91 -14.21
CA PHE A 103 45.45 2.47 -14.16
C PHE A 103 46.38 3.69 -14.11
N SER A 104 47.24 3.77 -13.10
CA SER A 104 48.31 4.75 -13.07
C SER A 104 49.31 4.51 -14.20
N PHE A 105 49.79 5.58 -14.82
CA PHE A 105 50.81 5.48 -15.86
C PHE A 105 52.11 4.86 -15.33
N LEU A 106 52.59 3.82 -16.02
CA LEU A 106 53.87 3.18 -15.81
C LEU A 106 54.44 2.76 -17.16
N MET A 107 55.73 3.08 -17.39
CA MET A 107 56.43 2.60 -18.58
C MET A 107 56.49 1.07 -18.55
N ASP A 108 56.22 0.46 -19.70
CA ASP A 108 56.19 -1.00 -19.92
C ASP A 108 55.19 -1.78 -19.04
N SER A 109 54.17 -1.13 -18.47
CA SER A 109 53.09 -1.84 -17.78
C SER A 109 52.11 -2.47 -18.77
N ARG A 110 51.87 -3.77 -18.63
CA ARG A 110 50.79 -4.48 -19.33
C ARG A 110 49.52 -4.38 -18.50
N ASN A 111 48.66 -3.43 -18.87
CA ASN A 111 47.37 -3.25 -18.24
C ASN A 111 46.37 -4.22 -18.88
N GLU A 112 45.78 -5.08 -18.06
CA GLU A 112 44.83 -6.10 -18.49
C GLU A 112 43.55 -5.99 -17.68
N VAL A 113 42.41 -6.13 -18.36
CA VAL A 113 41.08 -6.26 -17.74
C VAL A 113 40.43 -7.49 -18.34
N TRP A 114 39.80 -8.31 -17.51
CA TRP A 114 39.05 -9.46 -17.99
C TRP A 114 37.90 -9.81 -17.04
N TRP A 115 36.95 -10.57 -17.56
CA TRP A 115 35.82 -11.09 -16.81
C TRP A 115 36.00 -12.57 -16.49
N THR A 116 35.48 -12.98 -15.34
CA THR A 116 35.24 -14.40 -15.03
C THR A 116 33.80 -14.58 -14.57
N ILE A 117 33.17 -15.66 -15.03
CA ILE A 117 31.81 -16.06 -14.64
C ILE A 117 31.96 -17.39 -13.91
N ASP A 118 31.60 -17.43 -12.63
CA ASP A 118 31.80 -18.60 -11.75
C ASP A 118 33.25 -19.14 -11.77
N GLY A 119 34.22 -18.23 -11.86
CA GLY A 119 35.65 -18.55 -11.89
C GLY A 119 36.17 -19.07 -13.23
N LYS A 120 35.33 -19.19 -14.26
CA LYS A 120 35.73 -19.59 -15.62
C LYS A 120 35.75 -18.39 -16.57
N LYS A 121 36.54 -18.50 -17.64
CA LYS A 121 36.54 -17.49 -18.70
C LYS A 121 35.23 -17.55 -19.49
N PRO A 122 34.74 -16.41 -20.01
CA PRO A 122 33.50 -16.37 -20.80
C PRO A 122 33.51 -17.33 -21.99
N ASP A 123 34.66 -17.51 -22.65
CA ASP A 123 34.83 -18.38 -23.82
C ASP A 123 34.61 -19.88 -23.52
N ASP A 124 34.81 -20.30 -22.26
CA ASP A 124 34.66 -21.70 -21.84
C ASP A 124 33.19 -22.06 -21.49
N ILE A 125 32.27 -21.10 -21.62
CA ILE A 125 30.88 -21.21 -21.19
C ILE A 125 29.99 -21.15 -22.42
N THR A 126 28.92 -21.95 -22.43
CA THR A 126 27.92 -22.04 -23.52
C THR A 126 27.00 -20.82 -23.66
N ILE A 127 27.27 -19.72 -22.95
CA ILE A 127 26.45 -18.50 -23.01
C ILE A 127 26.99 -17.59 -24.11
N ASP A 128 26.10 -17.07 -24.96
CA ASP A 128 26.43 -16.01 -25.91
C ASP A 128 26.70 -14.69 -25.17
N VAL A 129 27.96 -14.47 -24.82
CA VAL A 129 28.44 -13.26 -24.12
C VAL A 129 29.18 -12.38 -25.12
N THR A 130 28.81 -11.11 -25.18
CA THR A 130 29.54 -10.10 -25.98
C THR A 130 30.32 -9.18 -25.05
N ILE A 131 31.61 -8.98 -25.31
CA ILE A 131 32.45 -8.04 -24.57
C ILE A 131 32.82 -6.87 -25.48
N ASN A 132 32.50 -5.66 -25.06
CA ASN A 132 32.93 -4.45 -25.74
C ASN A 132 33.97 -3.71 -24.88
N GLU A 133 35.07 -3.29 -25.50
CA GLU A 133 36.19 -2.64 -24.82
C GLU A 133 36.42 -1.22 -25.35
N SER A 134 36.63 -0.29 -24.40
CA SER A 134 36.98 1.10 -24.70
C SER A 134 38.10 1.57 -23.78
N ILE A 135 38.98 2.43 -24.31
CA ILE A 135 40.17 2.92 -23.62
C ILE A 135 40.20 4.45 -23.74
N SER A 136 40.51 5.11 -22.64
CA SER A 136 40.73 6.55 -22.58
C SER A 136 41.99 6.87 -21.79
N HIS A 137 42.68 7.93 -22.16
CA HIS A 137 43.92 8.36 -21.51
C HIS A 137 43.75 9.76 -20.91
N SER A 138 44.31 9.95 -19.71
CA SER A 138 44.38 11.25 -19.07
C SER A 138 45.45 12.14 -19.72
N ARG A 139 45.54 13.41 -19.31
CA ARG A 139 46.62 14.31 -19.77
C ARG A 139 48.01 13.85 -19.32
N THR A 140 48.07 13.00 -18.29
CA THR A 140 49.28 12.39 -17.71
C THR A 140 49.49 10.96 -18.17
N GLU A 141 48.78 10.52 -19.22
CA GLU A 141 48.83 9.15 -19.77
C GLU A 141 48.30 8.06 -18.83
N ASP A 142 47.61 8.42 -17.75
CA ASP A 142 46.91 7.41 -16.94
C ASP A 142 45.79 6.81 -17.78
N GLU A 143 45.69 5.49 -17.79
CA GLU A 143 44.73 4.75 -18.62
C GLU A 143 43.44 4.51 -17.81
N THR A 144 42.30 4.73 -18.43
CA THR A 144 41.00 4.27 -17.94
C THR A 144 40.40 3.37 -19.01
N ARG A 145 40.29 2.08 -18.67
CA ARG A 145 39.79 1.02 -19.56
C ARG A 145 38.41 0.59 -19.07
N THR A 146 37.46 0.49 -19.98
CA THR A 146 36.10 0.03 -19.69
C THR A 146 35.75 -1.17 -20.56
N GLN A 147 35.43 -2.30 -19.91
CA GLN A 147 34.91 -3.51 -20.55
C GLN A 147 33.46 -3.74 -20.14
N ILE A 148 32.55 -3.79 -21.11
CA ILE A 148 31.13 -4.05 -20.87
C ILE A 148 30.82 -5.48 -21.24
N LEU A 149 30.40 -6.28 -20.26
CA LEU A 149 29.89 -7.62 -20.46
C LEU A 149 28.38 -7.52 -20.79
N SER A 150 27.99 -7.98 -21.97
CA SER A 150 26.60 -8.00 -22.45
C SER A 150 26.10 -9.44 -22.62
N ILE A 151 24.91 -9.70 -22.08
CA ILE A 151 24.13 -10.91 -22.30
C ILE A 151 22.76 -10.48 -22.81
N LYS A 152 22.45 -10.74 -24.09
CA LYS A 152 21.23 -10.25 -24.75
C LYS A 152 19.94 -10.77 -24.12
N LYS A 153 19.93 -12.03 -23.71
CA LYS A 153 18.76 -12.71 -23.15
C LYS A 153 19.17 -13.55 -21.97
N VAL A 154 18.88 -13.07 -20.78
CA VAL A 154 19.39 -13.65 -19.53
C VAL A 154 18.40 -14.67 -18.97
N THR A 155 18.88 -15.81 -18.50
CA THR A 155 18.07 -16.81 -17.81
C THR A 155 18.08 -16.64 -16.28
N SER A 156 17.15 -17.28 -15.57
CA SER A 156 17.14 -17.29 -14.10
C SER A 156 18.38 -17.92 -13.48
N GLU A 157 19.09 -18.79 -14.21
CA GLU A 157 20.36 -19.38 -13.78
C GLU A 157 21.50 -18.37 -13.92
N ASP A 158 21.52 -17.62 -15.02
CA ASP A 158 22.53 -16.58 -15.29
C ASP A 158 22.50 -15.49 -14.23
N LEU A 159 21.31 -15.06 -13.80
CA LEU A 159 21.14 -14.05 -12.74
C LEU A 159 21.65 -14.50 -11.35
N LYS A 160 21.89 -15.80 -11.16
CA LYS A 160 22.44 -16.37 -9.92
C LYS A 160 23.95 -16.59 -9.98
N ARG A 161 24.57 -16.44 -11.15
CA ARG A 161 26.01 -16.63 -11.34
C ARG A 161 26.82 -15.49 -10.72
N SER A 162 28.07 -15.79 -10.41
CA SER A 162 29.03 -14.83 -9.88
C SER A 162 29.86 -14.22 -11.01
N TYR A 163 29.56 -12.97 -11.35
CA TYR A 163 30.33 -12.19 -12.33
C TYR A 163 31.41 -11.37 -11.61
N VAL A 164 32.68 -11.61 -11.94
CA VAL A 164 33.81 -10.91 -11.32
C VAL A 164 34.66 -10.26 -12.40
N CYS A 165 34.91 -8.96 -12.25
CA CYS A 165 35.87 -8.25 -13.07
C CYS A 165 37.24 -8.27 -12.39
N HIS A 166 38.27 -8.55 -13.17
CA HIS A 166 39.65 -8.56 -12.74
C HIS A 166 40.44 -7.52 -13.52
N ALA A 167 41.42 -6.94 -12.85
CA ALA A 167 42.35 -6.00 -13.46
C ALA A 167 43.75 -6.21 -12.93
N ARG A 168 44.73 -6.18 -13.85
CA ARG A 168 46.15 -6.38 -13.53
C ARG A 168 47.01 -5.29 -14.15
N SER A 169 47.97 -4.81 -13.38
CA SER A 169 49.07 -3.96 -13.85
C SER A 169 50.38 -4.39 -13.20
N ALA A 170 51.49 -3.72 -13.56
CA ALA A 170 52.78 -3.94 -12.93
C ALA A 170 52.81 -3.71 -11.40
N LYS A 171 51.80 -3.02 -10.83
CA LYS A 171 51.69 -2.77 -9.38
C LYS A 171 50.90 -3.84 -8.62
N GLY A 172 50.10 -4.64 -9.32
CA GLY A 172 49.30 -5.67 -8.68
C GLY A 172 48.04 -6.02 -9.46
N GLU A 173 47.26 -6.90 -8.85
CA GLU A 173 46.02 -7.44 -9.39
C GLU A 173 44.89 -7.22 -8.38
N VAL A 174 43.74 -6.80 -8.89
CA VAL A 174 42.53 -6.56 -8.10
C VAL A 174 41.34 -7.20 -8.78
N ALA A 175 40.37 -7.63 -7.98
CA ALA A 175 39.15 -8.24 -8.47
C ALA A 175 37.93 -7.68 -7.73
N LYS A 176 36.82 -7.50 -8.44
CA LYS A 176 35.56 -7.04 -7.84
C LYS A 176 34.35 -7.72 -8.48
N ALA A 177 33.50 -8.28 -7.61
CA ALA A 177 32.28 -8.96 -8.02
C ALA A 177 31.16 -7.96 -8.30
N ALA A 178 30.40 -8.18 -9.37
CA ALA A 178 29.17 -7.45 -9.65
C ALA A 178 28.00 -8.06 -8.89
N LYS A 179 27.21 -7.21 -8.22
CA LYS A 179 25.98 -7.65 -7.53
C LYS A 179 24.85 -7.74 -8.56
N VAL A 180 24.59 -8.95 -9.05
CA VAL A 180 23.45 -9.22 -9.96
C VAL A 180 22.33 -9.84 -9.15
N LYS A 181 21.09 -9.39 -9.38
CA LYS A 181 19.91 -9.97 -8.73
C LYS A 181 18.78 -10.13 -9.74
N GLN A 182 18.00 -11.19 -9.56
CA GLN A 182 16.75 -11.33 -10.29
C GLN A 182 15.72 -10.37 -9.72
N LYS A 183 15.18 -9.49 -10.58
CA LYS A 183 14.02 -8.70 -10.24
C LYS A 183 12.83 -9.64 -10.22
N VAL A 184 12.37 -9.96 -9.01
CA VAL A 184 11.15 -10.75 -8.84
C VAL A 184 9.99 -9.78 -9.14
N PRO A 185 9.14 -10.04 -10.14
CA PRO A 185 7.96 -9.21 -10.35
C PRO A 185 7.19 -9.18 -9.04
N ALA A 186 6.94 -7.97 -8.52
CA ALA A 186 6.11 -7.81 -7.34
C ALA A 186 4.81 -8.59 -7.56
N PRO A 187 4.36 -9.43 -6.61
CA PRO A 187 3.16 -10.22 -6.80
C PRO A 187 2.02 -9.26 -7.17
N ARG A 188 1.26 -9.60 -8.22
CA ARG A 188 0.04 -8.91 -8.66
C ARG A 188 -1.09 -9.05 -7.63
N TYR A 189 -0.76 -8.97 -6.36
CA TYR A 189 -1.69 -9.04 -5.24
C TYR A 189 -2.63 -7.81 -5.21
N THR A 190 -2.29 -6.72 -5.90
CA THR A 190 -3.16 -5.55 -6.05
C THR A 190 -4.46 -5.87 -6.77
N VAL A 191 -4.47 -6.80 -7.72
CA VAL A 191 -5.67 -7.18 -8.48
C VAL A 191 -6.56 -8.12 -7.66
N GLU A 192 -5.94 -9.08 -6.97
CA GLU A 192 -6.63 -10.01 -6.07
C GLU A 192 -7.25 -9.29 -4.87
N LEU A 193 -6.53 -8.32 -4.27
CA LEU A 193 -7.05 -7.56 -3.13
C LEU A 193 -8.21 -6.64 -3.54
N ALA A 194 -8.12 -6.01 -4.72
CA ALA A 194 -9.18 -5.15 -5.24
C ALA A 194 -10.46 -5.95 -5.55
N CYS A 195 -10.32 -7.16 -6.10
CA CYS A 195 -11.44 -8.06 -6.38
C CYS A 195 -12.10 -8.55 -5.08
N GLY A 196 -11.30 -8.97 -4.09
CA GLY A 196 -11.78 -9.38 -2.77
C GLY A 196 -12.55 -8.28 -2.06
N PHE A 197 -12.00 -7.06 -2.02
CA PHE A 197 -12.68 -5.91 -1.40
C PHE A 197 -13.99 -5.58 -2.12
N GLY A 198 -14.00 -5.61 -3.46
CA GLY A 198 -15.21 -5.38 -4.27
C GLY A 198 -16.33 -6.38 -3.96
N ALA A 199 -16.00 -7.68 -3.87
CA ALA A 199 -16.98 -8.72 -3.54
C ALA A 199 -17.55 -8.55 -2.12
N THR A 200 -16.71 -8.22 -1.13
CA THR A 200 -17.18 -7.98 0.24
C THR A 200 -18.11 -6.77 0.35
N VAL A 201 -17.79 -5.66 -0.31
CA VAL A 201 -18.63 -4.46 -0.33
C VAL A 201 -19.98 -4.75 -0.99
N LEU A 202 -19.99 -5.47 -2.11
CA LEU A 202 -21.22 -5.86 -2.80
C LEU A 202 -22.12 -6.74 -1.91
N LEU A 203 -21.52 -7.70 -1.19
CA LEU A 203 -22.25 -8.57 -0.27
C LEU A 203 -22.87 -7.78 0.89
N VAL A 204 -22.13 -6.83 1.48
CA VAL A 204 -22.65 -5.95 2.54
C VAL A 204 -23.82 -5.11 2.04
N VAL A 205 -23.73 -4.53 0.84
CA VAL A 205 -24.83 -3.75 0.24
C VAL A 205 -26.07 -4.62 0.03
N ILE A 206 -25.92 -5.86 -0.46
CA ILE A 206 -27.04 -6.79 -0.62
C ILE A 206 -27.69 -7.09 0.73
N LEU A 207 -26.90 -7.36 1.78
CA LEU A 207 -27.42 -7.62 3.12
C LEU A 207 -28.20 -6.42 3.68
N ILE A 208 -27.70 -5.19 3.48
CA ILE A 208 -28.38 -3.97 3.90
C ILE A 208 -29.72 -3.80 3.16
N VAL A 209 -29.74 -4.03 1.84
CA VAL A 209 -30.97 -3.95 1.04
C VAL A 209 -31.98 -5.00 1.50
N VAL A 210 -31.55 -6.26 1.67
CA VAL A 210 -32.41 -7.34 2.17
C VAL A 210 -32.95 -6.98 3.56
N TYR A 211 -32.11 -6.49 4.47
CA TYR A 211 -32.53 -6.06 5.79
C TYR A 211 -33.61 -4.97 5.73
N HIS A 212 -33.44 -3.95 4.89
CA HIS A 212 -34.42 -2.87 4.79
C HIS A 212 -35.72 -3.31 4.11
N VAL A 213 -35.66 -4.17 3.09
CA VAL A 213 -36.84 -4.68 2.38
C VAL A 213 -37.64 -5.63 3.28
N TYR A 214 -36.96 -6.49 4.04
CA TYR A 214 -37.59 -7.53 4.87
C TYR A 214 -37.64 -7.20 6.37
N TRP A 215 -37.40 -5.94 6.76
CA TRP A 215 -37.39 -5.54 8.18
C TRP A 215 -38.68 -5.95 8.91
N LEU A 216 -39.84 -5.73 8.28
CA LEU A 216 -41.13 -6.08 8.88
C LEU A 216 -41.31 -7.58 9.04
N GLU A 217 -40.99 -8.37 8.01
CA GLU A 217 -41.06 -9.84 8.05
C GLU A 217 -40.10 -10.42 9.09
N MET A 218 -38.87 -9.89 9.17
CA MET A 218 -37.88 -10.28 10.19
C MET A 218 -38.35 -9.96 11.60
N VAL A 219 -38.95 -8.79 11.83
CA VAL A 219 -39.50 -8.40 13.14
C VAL A 219 -40.71 -9.28 13.50
N LEU A 220 -41.59 -9.58 12.54
CA LEU A 220 -42.74 -10.46 12.74
C LEU A 220 -42.29 -11.90 13.02
N PHE A 221 -41.31 -12.42 12.29
CA PHE A 221 -40.73 -13.74 12.50
C PHE A 221 -40.03 -13.85 13.86
N TYR A 222 -39.24 -12.83 14.22
CA TYR A 222 -38.61 -12.74 15.54
C TYR A 222 -39.67 -12.75 16.65
N ARG A 223 -40.75 -11.98 16.51
CA ARG A 223 -41.84 -11.95 17.49
C ARG A 223 -42.63 -13.25 17.55
N ALA A 224 -42.82 -13.94 16.42
CA ALA A 224 -43.53 -15.21 16.38
C ALA A 224 -42.72 -16.37 16.98
N HIS A 225 -41.39 -16.36 16.83
CA HIS A 225 -40.53 -17.47 17.25
C HIS A 225 -39.82 -17.24 18.60
N PHE A 226 -39.47 -15.99 18.90
CA PHE A 226 -38.76 -15.57 20.11
C PHE A 226 -39.55 -14.58 20.98
N GLY A 227 -40.75 -14.18 20.57
CA GLY A 227 -41.66 -13.48 21.46
C GLY A 227 -42.03 -14.41 22.61
N THR A 228 -41.29 -14.28 23.71
CA THR A 228 -41.66 -14.87 24.99
C THR A 228 -43.10 -14.50 25.28
N ASP A 229 -43.91 -15.50 25.60
CA ASP A 229 -45.28 -15.34 26.03
C ASP A 229 -45.28 -14.55 27.36
N GLU A 230 -45.30 -13.21 27.26
CA GLU A 230 -45.30 -12.28 28.41
C GLU A 230 -46.48 -12.55 29.35
N THR A 231 -47.44 -13.36 28.92
CA THR A 231 -48.65 -13.77 29.62
C THR A 231 -48.42 -14.73 30.80
N ILE A 232 -47.24 -15.36 30.93
CA ILE A 232 -47.02 -16.35 32.00
C ILE A 232 -46.55 -15.69 33.32
N LEU A 233 -45.96 -14.49 33.28
CA LEU A 233 -45.37 -13.83 34.47
C LEU A 233 -46.18 -12.67 35.05
N ASP A 234 -47.25 -12.21 34.38
CA ASP A 234 -47.94 -10.96 34.75
C ASP A 234 -48.99 -11.09 35.85
N GLY A 235 -49.29 -12.32 36.31
CA GLY A 235 -50.26 -12.59 37.36
C GLY A 235 -51.71 -12.22 36.99
N LYS A 236 -51.97 -11.94 35.71
CA LYS A 236 -53.31 -11.59 35.20
C LYS A 236 -54.08 -12.84 34.84
N GLU A 237 -55.36 -12.84 35.21
CA GLU A 237 -56.22 -14.00 35.09
C GLU A 237 -57.00 -14.01 33.78
N TYR A 238 -57.17 -12.85 33.14
CA TYR A 238 -57.96 -12.66 31.93
C TYR A 238 -57.21 -11.86 30.87
N ASP A 239 -57.44 -12.18 29.60
CA ASP A 239 -56.87 -11.44 28.47
C ASP A 239 -57.63 -10.15 28.23
N ILE A 240 -58.96 -10.21 28.34
CA ILE A 240 -59.87 -9.12 27.96
C ILE A 240 -61.01 -9.04 28.98
N TYR A 241 -61.19 -7.87 29.60
CA TYR A 241 -62.44 -7.51 30.27
C TYR A 241 -63.37 -6.85 29.27
N VAL A 242 -64.62 -7.28 29.16
CA VAL A 242 -65.61 -6.70 28.24
C VAL A 242 -66.57 -5.79 29.01
N SER A 243 -66.66 -4.53 28.58
CA SER A 243 -67.67 -3.60 29.05
C SER A 243 -68.64 -3.27 27.91
N TYR A 244 -69.94 -3.34 28.19
CA TYR A 244 -71.03 -3.09 27.24
C TYR A 244 -72.22 -2.45 27.95
N ALA A 245 -73.18 -1.87 27.19
CA ALA A 245 -74.40 -1.39 27.80
C ALA A 245 -75.31 -2.58 28.10
N ARG A 246 -75.65 -2.80 29.38
CA ARG A 246 -76.49 -3.91 29.85
C ARG A 246 -77.95 -3.77 29.41
N ASN A 247 -78.18 -3.94 28.11
CA ASN A 247 -79.49 -4.02 27.47
C ASN A 247 -79.61 -5.36 26.74
N ALA A 248 -80.84 -5.83 26.51
CA ALA A 248 -81.09 -7.16 25.96
C ALA A 248 -80.37 -7.42 24.62
N GLU A 249 -80.28 -6.41 23.74
CA GLU A 249 -79.64 -6.55 22.42
C GLU A 249 -78.11 -6.66 22.49
N GLU A 250 -77.46 -5.80 23.29
CA GLU A 250 -76.00 -5.79 23.45
C GLU A 250 -75.51 -6.96 24.30
N GLU A 251 -76.30 -7.37 25.30
CA GLU A 251 -76.01 -8.56 26.10
C GLU A 251 -76.02 -9.82 25.21
N GLU A 252 -77.03 -9.97 24.34
CA GLU A 252 -77.08 -11.07 23.37
C GLU A 252 -75.87 -11.03 22.42
N PHE A 253 -75.52 -9.85 21.89
CA PHE A 253 -74.36 -9.69 21.03
C PHE A 253 -73.04 -10.06 21.73
N VAL A 254 -72.84 -9.60 22.97
CA VAL A 254 -71.61 -9.85 23.73
C VAL A 254 -71.49 -11.32 24.12
N LEU A 255 -72.57 -11.91 24.64
CA LEU A 255 -72.55 -13.29 25.16
C LEU A 255 -72.57 -14.36 24.07
N LEU A 256 -73.25 -14.13 22.94
CA LEU A 256 -73.35 -15.11 21.86
C LEU A 256 -72.28 -14.90 20.79
N THR A 257 -72.20 -13.69 20.23
CA THR A 257 -71.36 -13.42 19.06
C THR A 257 -69.93 -13.10 19.47
N LEU A 258 -69.72 -12.07 20.29
CA LEU A 258 -68.39 -11.58 20.64
C LEU A 258 -67.60 -12.61 21.44
N ARG A 259 -68.23 -13.20 22.46
CA ARG A 259 -67.66 -14.30 23.23
C ARG A 259 -67.37 -15.52 22.35
N GLY A 260 -68.30 -15.91 21.49
CA GLY A 260 -68.13 -17.07 20.62
C GLY A 260 -66.88 -16.96 19.74
N VAL A 261 -66.67 -15.80 19.13
CA VAL A 261 -65.49 -15.52 18.32
C VAL A 261 -64.22 -15.45 19.17
N LEU A 262 -64.23 -14.62 20.24
CA LEU A 262 -63.00 -14.36 20.99
C LEU A 262 -62.56 -15.53 21.89
N GLU A 263 -63.48 -16.25 22.55
CA GLU A 263 -63.14 -17.45 23.35
C GLU A 263 -62.92 -18.68 22.47
N ASN A 264 -63.84 -19.00 21.54
CA ASN A 264 -63.80 -20.30 20.86
C ASN A 264 -62.91 -20.30 19.61
N GLU A 265 -62.92 -19.23 18.79
CA GLU A 265 -62.11 -19.18 17.57
C GLU A 265 -60.69 -18.68 17.83
N PHE A 266 -60.55 -17.67 18.70
CA PHE A 266 -59.25 -17.04 18.98
C PHE A 266 -58.60 -17.47 20.30
N GLY A 267 -59.30 -18.21 21.17
CA GLY A 267 -58.74 -18.77 22.40
C GLY A 267 -58.43 -17.77 23.52
N TYR A 268 -58.97 -16.54 23.47
CA TYR A 268 -58.78 -15.56 24.52
C TYR A 268 -59.63 -15.88 25.76
N LYS A 269 -59.09 -15.63 26.96
CA LYS A 269 -59.85 -15.76 28.21
C LYS A 269 -60.55 -14.44 28.54
N LEU A 270 -61.86 -14.37 28.27
CA LEU A 270 -62.65 -13.17 28.53
C LEU A 270 -63.18 -13.13 29.97
N CYS A 271 -63.23 -11.92 30.53
CA CYS A 271 -63.94 -11.59 31.75
C CYS A 271 -65.19 -10.79 31.38
N ILE A 272 -66.36 -11.31 31.75
CA ILE A 272 -67.65 -10.64 31.58
C ILE A 272 -68.29 -10.55 32.96
N PHE A 273 -68.49 -9.32 33.45
CA PHE A 273 -68.95 -9.09 34.82
C PHE A 273 -70.21 -9.89 35.17
N ASP A 274 -71.21 -9.89 34.29
CA ASP A 274 -72.51 -10.53 34.56
C ASP A 274 -72.43 -12.08 34.60
N ARG A 275 -71.34 -12.68 34.12
CA ARG A 275 -71.08 -14.13 34.13
C ARG A 275 -70.10 -14.54 35.22
N ASP A 276 -69.04 -13.75 35.42
CA ASP A 276 -67.88 -14.13 36.21
C ASP A 276 -67.87 -13.51 37.62
N SER A 277 -68.76 -12.55 37.91
CA SER A 277 -68.95 -12.01 39.26
C SER A 277 -69.69 -12.99 40.16
N LEU A 278 -69.28 -13.07 41.43
CA LEU A 278 -69.94 -13.90 42.44
C LEU A 278 -71.00 -13.06 43.16
N PRO A 279 -72.19 -13.63 43.46
CA PRO A 279 -73.23 -12.88 44.17
C PRO A 279 -72.79 -12.57 45.61
N GLY A 280 -72.88 -11.30 46.03
CA GLY A 280 -72.68 -10.87 47.42
C GLY A 280 -71.61 -9.79 47.67
N GLY A 281 -70.82 -9.41 46.65
CA GLY A 281 -69.83 -8.35 46.75
C GLY A 281 -70.35 -6.95 46.40
N ILE A 282 -69.50 -5.94 46.63
CA ILE A 282 -69.75 -4.56 46.18
C ILE A 282 -69.37 -4.46 44.71
N VAL A 283 -70.38 -4.24 43.85
CA VAL A 283 -70.27 -4.21 42.38
C VAL A 283 -69.08 -3.39 41.87
N THR A 284 -68.83 -2.21 42.46
CA THR A 284 -67.75 -1.31 42.02
C THR A 284 -66.35 -1.84 42.32
N ASP A 285 -66.17 -2.53 43.44
CA ASP A 285 -64.86 -3.05 43.86
C ASP A 285 -64.50 -4.31 43.06
N GLU A 286 -65.48 -5.19 42.85
CA GLU A 286 -65.33 -6.36 41.98
C GLU A 286 -65.00 -5.95 40.54
N THR A 287 -65.70 -4.95 40.00
CA THR A 287 -65.43 -4.39 38.68
C THR A 287 -63.98 -3.91 38.56
N LEU A 288 -63.50 -3.12 39.52
CA LEU A 288 -62.13 -2.64 39.53
C LEU A 288 -61.13 -3.80 39.60
N SER A 289 -61.41 -4.82 40.41
CA SER A 289 -60.56 -6.00 40.56
C SER A 289 -60.45 -6.80 39.25
N PHE A 290 -61.56 -6.98 38.52
CA PHE A 290 -61.57 -7.68 37.24
C PHE A 290 -60.83 -6.91 36.16
N ILE A 291 -60.98 -5.58 36.13
CA ILE A 291 -60.20 -4.70 35.25
C ILE A 291 -58.69 -4.85 35.56
N GLN A 292 -58.29 -4.87 36.83
CA GLN A 292 -56.88 -5.03 37.22
C GLN A 292 -56.30 -6.41 36.86
N LYS A 293 -57.12 -7.46 36.96
CA LYS A 293 -56.76 -8.83 36.56
C LYS A 293 -56.77 -9.04 35.04
N SER A 294 -57.13 -8.04 34.26
CA SER A 294 -57.26 -8.13 32.81
C SER A 294 -56.12 -7.41 32.07
N ARG A 295 -55.68 -7.96 30.93
CA ARG A 295 -54.63 -7.33 30.10
C ARG A 295 -55.15 -6.16 29.28
N ARG A 296 -56.40 -6.27 28.82
CA ARG A 296 -57.06 -5.26 27.97
C ARG A 296 -58.48 -5.05 28.43
N LEU A 297 -58.98 -3.83 28.24
CA LEU A 297 -60.39 -3.47 28.41
C LEU A 297 -61.01 -3.27 27.03
N LEU A 298 -61.94 -4.13 26.65
CA LEU A 298 -62.71 -4.01 25.42
C LEU A 298 -64.03 -3.32 25.71
N VAL A 299 -64.23 -2.15 25.11
CA VAL A 299 -65.42 -1.33 25.31
C VAL A 299 -66.29 -1.37 24.07
N VAL A 300 -67.49 -1.94 24.22
CA VAL A 300 -68.50 -2.01 23.18
C VAL A 300 -69.35 -0.73 23.24
N LEU A 301 -69.00 0.24 22.39
CA LEU A 301 -69.63 1.55 22.39
C LEU A 301 -70.99 1.54 21.67
N SER A 302 -72.00 2.04 22.38
CA SER A 302 -73.35 2.30 21.87
C SER A 302 -73.91 3.60 22.46
N PRO A 303 -74.99 4.17 21.90
CA PRO A 303 -75.66 5.33 22.52
C PRO A 303 -76.08 5.10 23.98
N ASN A 304 -76.44 3.86 24.33
CA ASN A 304 -76.89 3.50 25.68
C ASN A 304 -75.72 3.35 26.66
N TYR A 305 -74.50 3.16 26.16
CA TYR A 305 -73.29 3.06 26.96
C TYR A 305 -72.92 4.39 27.64
N VAL A 306 -73.21 5.52 26.98
CA VAL A 306 -72.78 6.87 27.42
C VAL A 306 -73.82 7.52 28.34
N LEU A 307 -74.92 6.84 28.65
CA LEU A 307 -75.94 7.35 29.57
C LEU A 307 -75.35 7.53 30.98
N GLN A 308 -75.52 8.74 31.53
CA GLN A 308 -75.03 9.07 32.87
C GLN A 308 -75.65 8.16 33.93
N GLY A 309 -74.82 7.68 34.86
CA GLY A 309 -75.24 6.82 35.97
C GLY A 309 -75.27 5.32 35.64
N THR A 310 -74.91 4.91 34.44
CA THR A 310 -74.78 3.48 34.09
C THR A 310 -73.46 2.90 34.61
N GLN A 311 -73.49 1.62 34.98
CA GLN A 311 -72.30 0.88 35.40
C GLN A 311 -71.25 0.77 34.26
N ALA A 312 -71.69 0.70 33.01
CA ALA A 312 -70.82 0.65 31.82
C ALA A 312 -69.94 1.92 31.67
N LEU A 313 -70.51 3.10 31.96
CA LEU A 313 -69.77 4.36 31.95
C LEU A 313 -68.73 4.42 33.08
N LEU A 314 -69.06 3.86 34.24
CA LEU A 314 -68.13 3.76 35.38
C LEU A 314 -66.96 2.81 35.06
N GLU A 315 -67.23 1.68 34.41
CA GLU A 315 -66.23 0.73 33.90
C GLU A 315 -65.26 1.40 32.92
N LEU A 316 -65.78 2.19 31.96
CA LEU A 316 -64.96 2.95 31.03
C LEU A 316 -64.09 3.98 31.74
N LYS A 317 -64.67 4.74 32.69
CA LYS A 317 -63.92 5.75 33.44
C LYS A 317 -62.79 5.10 34.25
N ALA A 318 -63.08 4.01 34.96
CA ALA A 318 -62.09 3.25 35.72
C ALA A 318 -60.98 2.67 34.83
N GLY A 319 -61.34 2.18 33.65
CA GLY A 319 -60.37 1.69 32.66
C GLY A 319 -59.46 2.80 32.12
N LEU A 320 -60.03 3.95 31.79
CA LEU A 320 -59.28 5.10 31.27
C LEU A 320 -58.36 5.70 32.33
N GLU A 321 -58.82 5.79 33.58
CA GLU A 321 -58.00 6.22 34.71
C GLU A 321 -56.85 5.23 34.99
N ASN A 322 -57.10 3.92 34.93
CA ASN A 322 -56.05 2.91 35.08
C ASN A 322 -55.04 2.93 33.93
N MET A 323 -55.49 3.15 32.69
CA MET A 323 -54.59 3.36 31.56
C MET A 323 -53.72 4.60 31.79
N ALA A 324 -54.32 5.73 32.14
CA ALA A 324 -53.64 7.01 32.27
C ALA A 324 -52.68 7.07 33.46
N SER A 325 -53.05 6.46 34.59
CA SER A 325 -52.27 6.56 35.84
C SER A 325 -51.21 5.48 35.98
N ARG A 326 -51.51 4.24 35.61
CA ARG A 326 -50.64 3.08 35.87
C ARG A 326 -50.06 2.44 34.60
N GLY A 327 -50.63 2.72 33.42
CA GLY A 327 -50.21 2.08 32.16
C GLY A 327 -50.47 0.56 32.12
N ASN A 328 -51.20 0.02 33.11
CA ASN A 328 -51.35 -1.42 33.32
C ASN A 328 -52.42 -2.05 32.42
N ILE A 329 -53.22 -1.27 31.70
CA ILE A 329 -54.29 -1.79 30.84
C ILE A 329 -54.44 -0.95 29.58
N ASN A 330 -54.59 -1.62 28.44
CA ASN A 330 -54.89 -0.99 27.16
C ASN A 330 -56.40 -1.08 26.88
N VAL A 331 -57.02 0.06 26.57
CA VAL A 331 -58.44 0.15 26.25
C VAL A 331 -58.60 0.09 24.73
N ILE A 332 -59.47 -0.82 24.28
CA ILE A 332 -59.84 -1.00 22.88
C ILE A 332 -61.31 -0.63 22.75
N LEU A 333 -61.60 0.36 21.92
CA LEU A 333 -62.96 0.81 21.65
C LEU A 333 -63.49 0.12 20.38
N VAL A 334 -64.62 -0.56 20.50
CA VAL A 334 -65.35 -1.17 19.39
C VAL A 334 -66.67 -0.45 19.26
N GLN A 335 -66.88 0.23 18.14
CA GLN A 335 -68.14 0.91 17.86
C GLN A 335 -69.18 -0.12 17.40
N TYR A 336 -70.16 -0.42 18.26
CA TYR A 336 -71.28 -1.32 17.94
C TYR A 336 -72.44 -0.57 17.27
N LYS A 337 -72.80 0.61 17.82
CA LYS A 337 -73.78 1.53 17.20
C LYS A 337 -73.20 2.94 17.20
N ALA A 338 -73.54 3.72 16.16
CA ALA A 338 -73.10 5.10 16.06
C ALA A 338 -73.63 5.92 17.25
N VAL A 339 -72.71 6.45 18.08
CA VAL A 339 -73.04 7.41 19.12
C VAL A 339 -73.30 8.75 18.42
N LYS A 340 -74.55 9.21 18.41
CA LYS A 340 -74.89 10.52 17.86
C LYS A 340 -74.44 11.59 18.84
N GLU A 341 -73.74 12.62 18.36
CA GLU A 341 -73.42 13.79 19.17
C GLU A 341 -74.71 14.43 19.69
N THR A 342 -74.92 14.41 21.00
CA THR A 342 -75.85 15.33 21.65
C THR A 342 -75.23 16.72 21.60
N LYS A 343 -75.87 17.60 20.84
CA LYS A 343 -75.50 18.99 20.62
C LYS A 343 -75.65 19.84 21.89
#